data_AF-A0A8W8NWD3-F1
#
_entry.id   AF-A0A8W8NWD3-F1
#
_cell.length_a   1.000
_cell.length_b   1.000
_cell.length_c   1.000
_cell.angle_alpha   90.00
_cell.angle_beta   90.00
_cell.angle_gamma   90.00
#
_symmetry.space_group_name_H-M   'P 1'
#
loop_
_entity.id
_entity.type
_entity.pdbx_description
1 polymer ?
#
loop_
_entity_poly.entity_id
_entity_poly.type
_entity_poly.pdbx_seq_one_letter_code
_entity_poly.pdbx_strand_id
1 'polypeptide(L)'
;MDFYRAMFLVFLMNIPMPTTAASKRCRMCEYKGQLHEALSRFEVQLSSCRTRECFCRCDGRVTCPWNLYRVTCKDDCMPCLNPFSFNRLPPFATFRSGIFVCECGCFGTYSCSTA
;
A
#
# COMPACT_ATOMS: atom_id res chain seq x y z
N MET A 1 -4.61 56.10 -15.23
CA MET A 1 -3.71 55.07 -15.78
C MET A 1 -4.25 53.69 -15.36
N ASP A 2 -5.51 53.38 -15.62
CA ASP A 2 -6.10 52.88 -16.89
C ASP A 2 -5.89 51.37 -17.14
N PHE A 3 -6.20 50.52 -16.15
CA PHE A 3 -6.39 49.06 -16.35
C PHE A 3 -7.85 48.66 -16.61
N TYR A 4 -8.80 49.61 -16.67
CA TYR A 4 -10.24 49.37 -16.89
C TYR A 4 -10.72 49.64 -18.33
N ARG A 5 -9.81 49.73 -19.33
CA ARG A 5 -10.18 49.97 -20.75
C ARG A 5 -9.94 48.78 -21.68
N ALA A 6 -9.79 47.56 -21.16
CA ALA A 6 -9.64 46.35 -21.99
C ALA A 6 -10.73 45.29 -21.77
N MET A 7 -11.85 45.62 -21.11
CA MET A 7 -12.94 44.67 -20.84
C MET A 7 -14.09 44.74 -21.85
N PHE A 8 -13.90 45.39 -23.02
CA PHE A 8 -14.98 45.59 -24.00
C PHE A 8 -14.66 45.14 -25.44
N LEU A 9 -13.49 44.56 -25.72
CA LEU A 9 -13.11 44.10 -27.06
C LEU A 9 -12.91 42.58 -27.18
N VAL A 10 -13.35 41.77 -26.21
CA VAL A 10 -13.29 40.30 -26.29
C VAL A 10 -14.56 39.69 -26.92
N PHE A 11 -15.49 40.53 -27.41
CA PHE A 11 -16.75 40.06 -28.02
C PHE A 11 -16.70 39.87 -29.55
N LEU A 12 -15.59 40.22 -30.23
CA LEU A 12 -15.50 40.11 -31.70
C LEU A 12 -14.50 39.07 -32.21
N MET A 13 -13.72 38.46 -31.33
CA MET A 13 -12.82 37.39 -31.71
C MET A 13 -13.28 36.15 -30.96
N ASN A 14 -13.86 35.20 -31.69
CA ASN A 14 -14.14 33.83 -31.23
C ASN A 14 -12.81 33.13 -30.90
N ILE A 15 -12.13 33.59 -29.85
CA ILE A 15 -10.91 32.99 -29.35
C ILE A 15 -11.38 31.96 -28.33
N PRO A 16 -11.26 30.64 -28.60
CA PRO A 16 -11.49 29.68 -27.55
C PRO A 16 -10.54 30.02 -26.41
N MET A 17 -11.10 30.27 -25.23
CA MET A 17 -10.31 30.31 -24.00
C MET A 17 -9.36 29.12 -24.02
N PRO A 18 -8.06 29.29 -23.71
CA PRO A 18 -7.24 28.14 -23.42
C PRO A 18 -7.85 27.49 -22.17
N THR A 19 -8.72 26.51 -22.38
CA THR A 19 -9.18 25.60 -21.34
C THR A 19 -8.01 24.66 -21.04
N THR A 20 -6.93 25.20 -20.50
CA THR A 20 -5.86 24.42 -19.85
C THR A 20 -6.30 23.95 -18.47
N ALA A 21 -7.56 23.54 -18.37
CA ALA A 21 -7.94 22.44 -17.51
C ALA A 21 -8.30 21.32 -18.47
N ALA A 22 -7.28 20.63 -19.02
CA ALA A 22 -7.48 19.24 -19.35
C ALA A 22 -7.97 18.62 -18.04
N SER A 23 -9.29 18.43 -17.90
CA SER A 23 -9.87 17.68 -16.81
C SER A 23 -9.25 16.29 -16.94
N LYS A 24 -8.11 16.06 -16.28
CA LYS A 24 -7.43 14.77 -16.30
C LYS A 24 -8.39 13.84 -15.60
N ARG A 25 -9.22 13.18 -16.40
CA ARG A 25 -10.06 12.08 -15.93
C ARG A 25 -9.12 11.08 -15.29
N CYS A 26 -9.50 10.60 -14.12
CA CYS A 26 -8.66 9.67 -13.39
C CYS A 26 -8.44 8.41 -14.23
N ARG A 27 -7.20 7.91 -14.22
CA ARG A 27 -6.79 6.72 -14.97
C ARG A 27 -6.94 5.49 -14.09
N MET A 28 -7.44 4.40 -14.68
CA MET A 28 -7.39 3.08 -14.06
C MET A 28 -5.93 2.68 -13.80
N CYS A 29 -5.73 1.84 -12.79
CA CYS A 29 -4.42 1.28 -12.50
C CYS A 29 -4.33 -0.15 -12.98
N GLU A 30 -3.18 -0.53 -13.53
CA GLU A 30 -2.84 -1.91 -13.77
C GLU A 30 -1.92 -2.42 -12.65
N TYR A 31 -2.32 -3.49 -11.97
CA TYR A 31 -1.51 -4.15 -10.96
C TYR A 31 -1.44 -5.65 -11.28
N LYS A 32 -0.24 -6.16 -11.59
CA LYS A 32 -0.02 -7.57 -11.93
C LYS A 32 -0.98 -8.11 -13.01
N GLY A 33 -1.27 -7.31 -14.03
CA GLY A 33 -2.17 -7.67 -15.14
C GLY A 33 -3.67 -7.54 -14.83
N GLN A 34 -4.04 -7.04 -13.64
CA GLN A 34 -5.43 -6.73 -13.30
C GLN A 34 -5.67 -5.22 -13.33
N LEU A 35 -6.82 -4.82 -13.89
CA LEU A 35 -7.26 -3.44 -13.91
C LEU A 35 -8.08 -3.11 -12.66
N HIS A 36 -7.76 -1.99 -12.03
CA HIS A 36 -8.45 -1.46 -10.86
C HIS A 36 -8.99 -0.07 -11.14
N GLU A 37 -10.20 0.19 -10.65
CA GLU A 37 -10.87 1.48 -10.77
C GLU A 37 -10.02 2.61 -10.20
N ALA A 38 -10.11 3.78 -10.81
CA ALA A 38 -9.36 4.93 -10.33
C ALA A 38 -9.87 5.37 -8.95
N LEU A 39 -8.97 5.84 -8.08
CA LEU A 39 -9.29 6.21 -6.69
C LEU A 39 -9.81 5.04 -5.83
N SER A 40 -9.68 3.80 -6.29
CA SER A 40 -10.09 2.62 -5.54
C SER A 40 -9.02 2.14 -4.56
N ARG A 41 -9.48 1.28 -3.65
CA ARG A 41 -8.67 0.53 -2.70
C ARG A 41 -8.94 -0.95 -2.94
N PHE A 42 -7.89 -1.76 -2.92
CA PHE A 42 -7.99 -3.20 -3.14
C PHE A 42 -6.95 -3.95 -2.28
N GLU A 43 -7.25 -5.20 -1.96
CA GLU A 43 -6.35 -6.06 -1.20
C GLU A 43 -5.54 -6.95 -2.14
N VAL A 44 -4.26 -7.14 -1.81
CA VAL A 44 -3.36 -8.07 -2.51
C VAL A 44 -2.87 -9.13 -1.54
N GLN A 45 -2.89 -10.39 -1.98
CA GLN A 45 -2.35 -11.48 -1.21
C GLN A 45 -0.80 -11.42 -1.24
N LEU A 46 -0.17 -11.39 -0.06
CA LEU A 46 1.29 -11.48 0.08
C LEU A 46 1.75 -12.90 0.39
N SER A 47 0.97 -13.61 1.20
CA SER A 47 1.14 -15.04 1.54
C SER A 47 -0.24 -15.59 1.91
N SER A 48 -0.41 -16.89 2.15
CA SER A 48 -1.69 -17.48 2.57
C SER A 48 -2.36 -16.76 3.75
N CYS A 49 -1.58 -16.08 4.59
CA CYS A 49 -2.02 -15.50 5.85
C CYS A 49 -1.89 -13.98 5.93
N ARG A 50 -1.43 -13.33 4.86
CA ARG A 50 -1.16 -11.89 4.86
C ARG A 50 -1.73 -11.25 3.61
N THR A 51 -2.61 -10.29 3.80
CA THR A 51 -3.05 -9.37 2.75
C THR A 51 -2.43 -8.00 2.97
N ARG A 52 -2.26 -7.23 1.90
CA ARG A 52 -1.84 -5.83 1.95
C ARG A 52 -2.86 -4.99 1.21
N GLU A 53 -3.13 -3.82 1.76
CA GLU A 53 -3.97 -2.84 1.14
C GLU A 53 -3.17 -1.99 0.14
N CYS A 54 -3.70 -1.87 -1.07
CA CYS A 54 -3.17 -1.08 -2.15
C CYS A 54 -4.20 -0.05 -2.60
N PHE A 55 -3.70 1.07 -3.12
CA PHE A 55 -4.48 2.23 -3.53
C PHE A 55 -4.19 2.54 -4.99
N CYS A 56 -5.23 2.62 -5.81
CA CYS A 56 -5.13 3.16 -7.15
C CYS A 56 -5.30 4.67 -7.12
N ARG A 57 -4.28 5.42 -7.51
CA ARG A 57 -4.32 6.88 -7.56
C ARG A 57 -4.98 7.38 -8.84
N CYS A 58 -5.49 8.62 -8.82
CA CYS A 58 -6.09 9.24 -10.00
C CYS A 58 -5.14 9.31 -11.21
N ASP A 59 -3.83 9.35 -10.97
CA ASP A 59 -2.83 9.33 -12.04
C ASP A 59 -2.54 7.92 -12.58
N GLY A 60 -3.26 6.87 -12.18
CA GLY A 60 -3.07 5.50 -12.66
C GLY A 60 -1.90 4.76 -12.00
N ARG A 61 -1.30 5.34 -10.95
CA ARG A 61 -0.24 4.69 -10.16
C ARG A 61 -0.83 3.93 -8.99
N VAL A 62 -0.30 2.75 -8.73
CA VAL A 62 -0.62 1.96 -7.54
C VAL A 62 0.35 2.29 -6.42
N THR A 63 -0.16 2.44 -5.20
CA THR A 63 0.64 2.57 -3.98
C THR A 63 0.22 1.49 -2.99
N CYS A 64 1.17 0.70 -2.49
CA CYS A 64 0.90 -0.35 -1.50
C CYS A 64 1.80 -0.11 -0.27
N PRO A 65 1.34 0.65 0.73
CA PRO A 65 2.14 0.96 1.91
C PRO A 65 2.55 -0.31 2.66
N TRP A 66 3.81 -0.38 3.09
CA TRP A 66 4.36 -1.58 3.72
C TRP A 66 3.70 -1.91 5.07
N ASN A 67 3.18 -0.91 5.77
CA ASN A 67 2.55 -0.98 7.08
C ASN A 67 1.03 -1.22 7.04
N LEU A 68 0.38 -1.15 5.87
CA LEU A 68 -1.05 -1.43 5.72
C LEU A 68 -1.26 -2.88 5.30
N TYR A 69 -0.93 -3.81 6.20
CA TYR A 69 -1.17 -5.23 6.01
C TYR A 69 -2.08 -5.79 7.09
N ARG A 70 -2.85 -6.82 6.73
CA ARG A 70 -3.68 -7.59 7.64
C ARG A 70 -3.15 -9.01 7.74
N VAL A 71 -3.11 -9.55 8.95
CA VAL A 71 -2.79 -10.96 9.21
C VAL A 71 -4.09 -11.65 9.59
N THR A 72 -4.54 -12.58 8.77
CA THR A 72 -5.81 -13.32 8.98
C THR A 72 -5.61 -14.60 9.77
N CYS A 73 -4.45 -15.25 9.68
CA CYS A 73 -4.17 -16.51 10.37
C CYS A 73 -3.76 -16.36 11.84
N LYS A 74 -4.12 -15.27 12.53
CA LYS A 74 -3.69 -15.10 13.94
C LYS A 74 -4.19 -16.24 14.85
N ASP A 75 -5.28 -16.89 14.44
CA ASP A 75 -5.87 -18.06 15.12
C ASP A 75 -5.51 -19.42 14.47
N ASP A 76 -4.91 -19.44 13.28
CA ASP A 76 -4.46 -20.66 12.56
C ASP A 76 -2.94 -20.87 12.58
N CYS A 77 -2.16 -19.86 12.98
CA CYS A 77 -0.72 -20.00 13.09
C CYS A 77 -0.35 -20.84 14.32
N MET A 78 0.53 -21.82 14.12
CA MET A 78 1.01 -22.67 15.20
C MET A 78 2.02 -21.92 16.06
N PRO A 79 1.90 -21.98 17.40
CA PRO A 79 2.90 -21.42 18.30
C PRO A 79 4.25 -22.13 18.11
N CYS A 80 5.35 -21.38 18.14
CA CYS A 80 6.68 -21.96 18.10
C CYS A 80 7.08 -22.52 19.47
N LEU A 81 7.89 -23.57 19.49
CA LEU A 81 8.60 -24.01 20.68
C LEU A 81 9.96 -23.33 20.73
N ASN A 82 10.24 -22.57 21.79
CA ASN A 82 11.59 -22.05 22.01
C ASN A 82 12.54 -23.21 22.35
N PRO A 83 13.60 -23.47 21.59
CA PRO A 83 14.48 -24.63 21.81
C PRO A 83 15.33 -24.53 23.09
N PHE A 84 15.47 -23.32 23.66
CA PHE A 84 16.30 -23.06 24.82
C PHE A 84 15.51 -23.04 26.14
N SER A 85 14.29 -22.51 26.10
CA SER A 85 13.42 -22.39 27.28
C SER A 85 12.23 -23.34 27.27
N PHE A 86 12.01 -24.07 26.17
CA PHE A 86 10.87 -24.97 25.94
C PHE A 86 9.49 -24.31 26.12
N ASN A 87 9.45 -22.98 26.17
CA ASN A 87 8.21 -22.23 26.24
C ASN A 87 7.57 -22.12 24.86
N ARG A 88 6.24 -22.20 24.81
CA ARG A 88 5.49 -21.86 23.61
C ARG A 88 5.47 -20.34 23.43
N LEU A 89 5.87 -19.90 22.26
CA LEU A 89 5.86 -18.50 21.87
C LEU A 89 4.71 -18.25 20.91
N PRO A 90 4.02 -17.10 21.02
CA PRO A 90 3.00 -16.75 20.05
C PRO A 90 3.63 -16.59 18.65
N PRO A 91 2.87 -16.85 17.58
CA PRO A 91 3.32 -16.60 16.21
C PRO A 91 3.87 -15.17 16.06
N PHE A 92 4.96 -15.00 15.32
CA PHE A 92 5.63 -13.71 15.11
C PHE A 92 6.25 -13.06 16.37
N ALA A 93 6.36 -13.80 17.47
CA ALA A 93 7.15 -13.38 18.61
C ALA A 93 8.64 -13.41 18.32
N THR A 94 9.39 -12.56 19.01
CA THR A 94 10.85 -12.56 19.00
C THR A 94 11.42 -13.10 20.31
N PHE A 95 12.54 -13.80 20.24
CA PHE A 95 13.28 -14.24 21.41
C PHE A 95 14.79 -14.15 21.17
N ARG A 96 15.57 -14.06 22.25
CA ARG A 96 17.04 -14.04 22.20
C ARG A 96 17.64 -15.32 22.78
N SER A 97 18.78 -15.70 22.22
CA SER A 97 19.69 -16.68 22.80
C SER A 97 21.12 -16.26 22.50
N GLY A 98 21.80 -15.70 23.50
CA GLY A 98 23.10 -15.06 23.32
C GLY A 98 23.03 -13.92 22.28
N ILE A 99 23.88 -14.00 21.26
CA ILE A 99 23.93 -13.03 20.16
C ILE A 99 22.82 -13.22 19.11
N PHE A 100 22.11 -14.34 19.15
CA PHE A 100 21.06 -14.63 18.18
C PHE A 100 19.73 -13.97 18.60
N VAL A 101 19.11 -13.29 17.65
CA VAL A 101 17.72 -12.82 17.70
C VAL A 101 16.93 -13.70 16.74
N CYS A 102 15.90 -14.34 17.27
CA CYS A 102 15.06 -15.27 16.52
C CYS A 102 13.64 -14.72 16.41
N GLU A 103 13.03 -14.89 15.24
CA GLU A 103 11.64 -14.55 14.95
C GLU A 103 10.85 -15.84 14.68
N CYS A 104 9.74 -16.01 15.38
CA CYS A 104 8.80 -17.10 15.18
C CYS A 104 7.95 -16.85 13.92
N GLY A 105 7.80 -17.86 13.07
CA GLY A 105 6.94 -17.84 11.89
C GLY A 105 5.51 -18.31 12.19
N CYS A 106 4.72 -18.51 11.14
CA CYS A 106 3.33 -18.97 11.28
C CYS A 106 3.21 -20.51 11.44
N PHE A 107 4.20 -21.28 10.98
CA PHE A 107 4.13 -22.74 10.94
C PHE A 107 4.88 -23.41 12.09
N GLY A 108 4.99 -22.74 13.25
CA GLY A 108 5.77 -23.24 14.40
C GLY A 108 7.29 -23.28 14.18
N THR A 109 7.78 -22.79 13.03
CA THR A 109 9.20 -22.65 12.71
C THR A 109 9.71 -21.28 13.14
N TYR A 110 11.01 -21.14 13.41
CA TYR A 110 11.63 -19.85 13.71
C TYR A 110 12.88 -19.65 12.86
N SER A 111 13.25 -18.39 12.64
CA SER A 111 14.49 -18.00 11.94
C SER A 111 15.33 -17.12 12.84
N CYS A 112 16.62 -17.38 12.92
CA CYS A 112 17.55 -16.64 13.78
C CYS A 112 18.57 -15.86 12.96
N SER A 113 18.96 -14.70 13.45
CA SER A 113 20.02 -13.86 12.90
C SER A 113 20.89 -13.31 14.04
N THR A 114 22.14 -12.96 13.75
CA THR A 114 22.99 -12.27 14.73
C THR A 114 22.53 -10.82 14.88
N ALA A 115 22.46 -10.35 16.14
CA ALA A 115 22.17 -8.95 16.45
C ALA A 115 23.35 -8.01 16.16
#